data_AF-A0A7C6YAR3-F1
#
_entry.id   AF-A0A7C6YAR3-F1
#
_cell.length_a   1.000
_cell.length_b   1.000
_cell.length_c   1.000
_cell.angle_alpha   90.00
_cell.angle_beta   90.00
_cell.angle_gamma   90.00
#
_symmetry.space_group_name_H-M   'P 1'
#
loop_
_entity.id
_entity.type
_entity.pdbx_description
1 polymer ?
#
loop_
_entity_poly.entity_id
_entity_poly.type
_entity_poly.pdbx_seq_one_letter_code
_entity_poly.pdbx_strand_id
1 'polypeptide(L)'
;MNKHKVSPKYYIYDDSEGNGRFVETTYEDESFVVEADPLKTEYLRTNPFLYNPEKAKFPIFSIEDFLIKVGKEEMAFGDAIRNSEFSLLKRRRIVKKAFRTWNKSYSMAKTATFSESDKMVEVIGEVSALKFSWKLKLILCLLFVLTLFLSEINSYLWQSFALTRFGNYFHNVLFNMYSENIWLKTVGNLTVYIILFTIFYSSFYSMISRDFSRNYRLAQKYLDSSERSISRSYKKRWKNARRYYLKALRSYKTPYFPPLNIEEIQEGELNIDVFKQICQVLVDRAYKYKKSKPVLNVLKTVLMFLSISGSGTILVFTVFNMILSIF
;
A
#
# COMPACT_ATOMS: atom_id res chain seq x y z
N MET A 1 12.40 -55.54 -51.79
CA MET A 1 13.71 -54.87 -51.75
C MET A 1 13.56 -53.52 -51.06
N ASN A 2 13.91 -53.45 -49.77
CA ASN A 2 13.88 -52.19 -49.00
C ASN A 2 15.10 -51.34 -49.35
N LYS A 3 14.88 -50.15 -49.89
CA LYS A 3 15.93 -49.12 -49.99
C LYS A 3 16.07 -48.47 -48.62
N HIS A 4 17.14 -48.81 -47.89
CA HIS A 4 17.54 -48.04 -46.72
C HIS A 4 17.86 -46.60 -47.15
N LYS A 5 17.09 -45.63 -46.64
CA LYS A 5 17.48 -44.21 -46.69
C LYS A 5 18.69 -44.06 -45.77
N VAL A 6 19.86 -43.83 -46.37
CA VAL A 6 21.08 -43.48 -45.63
C VAL A 6 20.93 -42.02 -45.20
N SER A 7 20.92 -41.78 -43.89
CA SER A 7 20.89 -40.44 -43.31
C SER A 7 22.11 -39.63 -43.76
N PRO A 8 21.98 -38.32 -44.04
CA PRO A 8 23.12 -37.51 -44.44
C PRO A 8 24.13 -37.41 -43.29
N LYS A 9 25.39 -37.71 -43.60
CA LYS A 9 26.53 -37.66 -42.67
C LYS A 9 27.07 -36.23 -42.63
N TYR A 10 27.29 -35.71 -41.43
CA TYR A 10 27.92 -34.41 -41.24
C TYR A 10 29.05 -34.53 -40.22
N TYR A 11 30.09 -33.74 -40.43
CA TYR A 11 31.28 -33.71 -39.59
C TYR A 11 31.27 -32.45 -38.72
N ILE A 12 31.46 -32.62 -37.42
CA ILE A 12 31.59 -31.52 -36.47
C ILE A 12 33.06 -31.46 -36.04
N TYR A 13 33.61 -30.25 -35.99
CA TYR A 13 34.98 -30.02 -35.51
C TYR A 13 34.98 -30.10 -33.99
N ASP A 14 35.69 -31.09 -33.44
CA ASP A 14 35.83 -31.31 -32.01
C ASP A 14 37.28 -31.04 -31.59
N ASP A 15 37.46 -30.07 -30.69
CA ASP A 15 38.75 -29.58 -30.18
C ASP A 15 38.95 -29.86 -28.69
N SER A 16 38.16 -30.80 -28.13
CA SER A 16 38.18 -31.13 -26.71
C SER A 16 39.52 -31.70 -26.20
N GLU A 17 40.37 -32.24 -27.09
CA GLU A 17 41.70 -32.77 -26.75
C GLU A 17 42.87 -31.90 -27.27
N GLY A 18 42.60 -30.69 -27.78
CA GLY A 18 43.62 -29.73 -28.24
C GLY A 18 44.33 -30.09 -29.55
N ASN A 19 43.90 -31.15 -30.23
CA ASN A 19 44.29 -31.52 -31.59
C ASN A 19 43.02 -31.69 -32.42
N GLY A 20 42.37 -30.57 -32.75
CA GLY A 20 41.04 -30.59 -33.33
C GLY A 20 40.90 -31.47 -34.57
N ARG A 21 39.94 -32.40 -34.54
CA ARG A 21 39.63 -33.34 -35.62
C ARG A 21 38.14 -33.31 -35.95
N PHE A 22 37.82 -33.59 -37.22
CA PHE A 22 36.45 -33.70 -37.68
C PHE A 22 35.90 -35.09 -37.35
N VAL A 23 34.86 -35.15 -36.50
CA VAL A 23 34.22 -36.40 -36.08
C VAL A 23 32.87 -36.54 -36.79
N GLU A 24 32.60 -37.72 -37.34
CA GLU A 24 31.34 -38.02 -38.03
C GLU A 24 30.23 -38.29 -37.01
N THR A 25 29.12 -37.56 -37.08
CA THR A 25 27.95 -37.76 -36.20
C THR A 25 26.68 -37.99 -37.00
N THR A 26 25.91 -39.02 -36.65
CA THR A 26 24.57 -39.28 -37.18
C THR A 26 23.51 -38.75 -36.20
N TYR A 27 22.54 -37.96 -36.69
CA TYR A 27 21.36 -37.58 -35.91
C TYR A 27 20.55 -38.85 -35.61
N GLU A 28 20.61 -39.34 -34.37
CA GLU A 28 19.57 -40.21 -33.84
C GLU A 28 18.34 -39.35 -33.54
N ASP A 29 17.17 -39.82 -33.99
CA ASP A 29 15.85 -39.27 -33.64
C ASP A 29 15.63 -39.45 -32.13
N GLU A 30 16.23 -38.57 -31.32
CA GLU A 30 15.85 -38.44 -29.92
C GLU A 30 14.57 -37.58 -29.85
N SER A 31 13.44 -38.27 -29.75
CA SER A 31 12.23 -37.70 -29.20
C SER A 31 12.56 -37.09 -27.83
N PHE A 32 12.62 -35.75 -27.77
CA PHE A 32 12.78 -34.96 -26.55
C PHE A 32 11.60 -35.24 -25.59
N VAL A 33 11.70 -36.31 -24.81
CA VAL A 33 10.90 -36.46 -23.58
C VAL A 33 11.63 -35.66 -22.53
N VAL A 34 11.28 -34.37 -22.43
CA VAL A 34 11.69 -33.54 -21.30
C VAL A 34 11.15 -34.21 -20.04
N GLU A 35 12.01 -34.82 -19.23
CA GLU A 35 11.71 -35.10 -17.83
C GLU A 35 11.43 -33.75 -17.16
N ALA A 36 10.15 -33.38 -17.14
CA ALA A 36 9.74 -32.07 -16.69
C ALA A 36 9.75 -32.05 -15.16
N ASP A 37 10.62 -31.22 -14.57
CA ASP A 37 10.56 -30.85 -13.16
C ASP A 37 9.09 -30.57 -12.78
N PRO A 38 8.50 -31.33 -11.83
CA PRO A 38 7.11 -31.21 -11.45
C PRO A 38 6.72 -29.76 -11.08
N LEU A 39 7.64 -29.01 -10.48
CA LEU A 39 7.43 -27.62 -10.07
C LEU A 39 7.37 -26.67 -11.28
N LYS A 40 8.18 -26.93 -12.31
CA LYS A 40 8.15 -26.16 -13.56
C LYS A 40 6.87 -26.43 -14.32
N THR A 41 6.44 -27.69 -14.40
CA THR A 41 5.18 -28.09 -15.04
C THR A 41 3.98 -27.44 -14.36
N GLU A 42 3.95 -27.42 -13.03
CA GLU A 42 2.90 -26.74 -12.26
C GLU A 42 2.89 -25.23 -12.53
N TYR A 43 4.05 -24.60 -12.62
CA TYR A 43 4.17 -23.18 -12.98
C TYR A 43 3.67 -22.89 -14.40
N LEU A 44 3.98 -23.74 -15.38
CA LEU A 44 3.56 -23.55 -16.78
C LEU A 44 2.04 -23.75 -16.99
N ARG A 45 1.33 -24.39 -16.06
CA ARG A 45 -0.14 -24.45 -16.05
C ARG A 45 -0.80 -23.13 -15.63
N THR A 46 -0.02 -22.16 -15.15
CA THR A 46 -0.54 -20.87 -14.70
C THR A 46 -0.82 -19.93 -15.89
N ASN A 47 -0.90 -18.63 -15.62
CA ASN A 47 -1.32 -17.63 -16.60
C ASN A 47 -0.11 -16.86 -17.14
N PRO A 48 0.12 -16.84 -18.46
CA PRO A 48 1.25 -16.11 -19.04
C PRO A 48 1.19 -14.60 -18.80
N PHE A 49 -0.01 -14.05 -18.62
CA PHE A 49 -0.18 -12.62 -18.32
C PHE A 49 0.11 -12.28 -16.86
N LEU A 50 0.35 -13.27 -15.98
CA LEU A 50 0.77 -13.07 -14.60
C LEU A 50 2.27 -13.34 -14.41
N TYR A 51 2.99 -13.65 -15.48
CA TYR A 51 4.43 -13.85 -15.42
C TYR A 51 5.14 -12.56 -15.01
N ASN A 52 6.12 -12.68 -14.12
CA ASN A 52 6.99 -11.60 -13.68
C ASN A 52 8.44 -12.09 -13.71
N PRO A 53 9.30 -11.56 -14.60
CA PRO A 53 10.67 -12.04 -14.77
C PRO A 53 11.54 -11.81 -13.53
N GLU A 54 11.23 -10.81 -12.70
CA GLU A 54 12.02 -10.50 -11.50
C GLU A 54 11.77 -11.50 -10.35
N LYS A 55 10.63 -12.19 -10.37
CA LYS A 55 10.18 -13.08 -9.28
C LYS A 55 9.98 -14.53 -9.72
N ALA A 56 9.99 -14.79 -11.02
CA ALA A 56 9.76 -16.11 -11.56
C ALA A 56 10.89 -17.07 -11.14
N LYS A 57 10.50 -18.25 -10.64
CA LYS A 57 11.45 -19.33 -10.30
C LYS A 57 12.11 -19.93 -11.54
N PHE A 58 11.43 -19.82 -12.69
CA PHE A 58 11.87 -20.41 -13.95
C PHE A 58 11.83 -19.34 -15.04
N PRO A 59 12.90 -19.19 -15.82
CA PRO A 59 12.88 -18.30 -16.98
C PRO A 59 11.95 -18.90 -18.04
N ILE A 60 11.00 -18.08 -18.49
CA ILE A 60 10.13 -18.39 -19.63
C ILE A 60 10.42 -17.36 -20.72
N PHE A 61 10.49 -17.81 -21.97
CA PHE A 61 10.82 -16.92 -23.09
C PHE A 61 9.58 -16.60 -23.93
N SER A 62 8.58 -17.48 -23.97
CA SER A 62 7.38 -17.27 -24.77
C SER A 62 6.08 -17.66 -24.05
N ILE A 63 4.99 -17.02 -24.48
CA ILE A 63 3.63 -17.49 -24.18
C ILE A 63 3.37 -18.92 -24.66
N GLU A 64 4.14 -19.39 -25.66
CA GLU A 64 3.99 -20.71 -26.25
C GLU A 64 4.44 -21.84 -25.31
N ASP A 65 5.26 -21.52 -24.31
CA ASP A 65 5.76 -22.47 -23.30
C ASP A 65 4.67 -22.86 -22.29
N PHE A 66 3.59 -22.06 -22.17
CA PHE A 66 2.51 -22.32 -21.22
C PHE A 66 1.61 -23.46 -21.66
N LEU A 67 1.21 -24.29 -20.70
CA LEU A 67 0.38 -25.47 -20.94
C LEU A 67 -1.10 -25.09 -21.05
N ILE A 68 -1.79 -25.70 -22.02
CA ILE A 68 -3.22 -25.53 -22.23
C ILE A 68 -3.93 -26.88 -22.40
N LYS A 69 -5.19 -26.94 -21.97
CA LYS A 69 -6.03 -28.13 -22.10
C LYS A 69 -6.72 -28.23 -23.46
N VAL A 70 -6.32 -29.22 -24.27
CA VAL A 70 -6.89 -29.54 -25.58
C VAL A 70 -7.61 -30.89 -25.49
N GLY A 71 -8.94 -30.85 -25.32
CA GLY A 71 -9.71 -32.09 -25.10
C GLY A 71 -9.38 -32.71 -23.74
N LYS A 72 -8.83 -33.94 -23.75
CA LYS A 72 -8.38 -34.67 -22.56
C LYS A 72 -6.90 -34.48 -22.26
N GLU A 73 -6.14 -33.92 -23.18
CA GLU A 73 -4.68 -33.77 -23.09
C GLU A 73 -4.30 -32.35 -22.66
N GLU A 74 -3.16 -32.25 -21.98
CA GLU A 74 -2.45 -31.00 -21.75
C GLU A 74 -1.22 -30.96 -22.65
N MET A 75 -1.02 -29.84 -23.33
CA MET A 75 0.14 -29.63 -24.20
C MET A 75 0.53 -28.16 -24.20
N ALA A 76 1.77 -27.87 -24.61
CA ALA A 76 2.22 -26.49 -24.73
C ALA A 76 1.38 -25.72 -25.78
N PHE A 77 1.18 -24.44 -25.52
CA PHE A 77 0.39 -23.59 -26.40
C PHE A 77 0.99 -23.52 -27.82
N GLY A 78 2.32 -23.49 -27.94
CA GLY A 78 3.04 -23.55 -29.21
C GLY A 78 2.76 -24.82 -29.99
N ASP A 79 2.81 -25.97 -29.32
CA ASP A 79 2.55 -27.27 -29.96
C ASP A 79 1.11 -27.34 -30.47
N ALA A 80 0.15 -26.88 -29.67
CA ALA A 80 -1.26 -26.90 -30.05
C ALA A 80 -1.60 -26.03 -31.28
N ILE A 81 -0.89 -24.92 -31.49
CA ILE A 81 -1.12 -24.03 -32.63
C ILE A 81 -0.30 -24.41 -33.86
N ARG A 82 0.82 -25.13 -33.69
CA ARG A 82 1.70 -25.59 -34.77
C ARG A 82 1.36 -27.02 -35.24
N ASN A 83 0.64 -27.80 -34.44
CA ASN A 83 0.29 -29.19 -34.76
C ASN A 83 -0.46 -29.31 -36.11
N SER A 84 0.18 -29.97 -37.07
CA SER A 84 -0.30 -30.20 -38.45
C SER A 84 -1.62 -30.96 -38.51
N GLU A 85 -1.86 -31.88 -37.57
CA GLU A 85 -3.05 -32.73 -37.49
C GLU A 85 -4.32 -31.93 -37.14
N PHE A 86 -4.17 -30.77 -36.50
CA PHE A 86 -5.31 -29.93 -36.18
C PHE A 86 -5.72 -29.08 -37.37
N SER A 87 -6.99 -29.15 -37.76
CA SER A 87 -7.55 -28.23 -38.76
C SER A 87 -7.47 -26.77 -38.30
N LEU A 88 -7.42 -25.84 -39.25
CA LEU A 88 -7.36 -24.39 -38.98
C LEU A 88 -8.51 -23.93 -38.07
N LEU A 89 -9.70 -24.48 -38.25
CA LEU A 89 -10.85 -24.22 -37.37
C LEU A 89 -10.62 -24.71 -35.94
N LYS A 90 -10.03 -25.91 -35.77
CA LYS A 90 -9.69 -26.48 -34.46
C LYS A 90 -8.62 -25.61 -33.76
N ARG A 91 -7.54 -25.26 -34.43
CA ARG A 91 -6.48 -24.37 -33.89
C ARG A 91 -7.05 -23.01 -33.47
N ARG A 92 -7.91 -22.41 -34.30
CA ARG A 92 -8.57 -21.14 -33.98
C ARG A 92 -9.48 -21.25 -32.75
N ARG A 93 -10.18 -22.37 -32.57
CA ARG A 93 -10.97 -22.64 -31.35
C ARG A 93 -10.07 -22.79 -30.13
N ILE A 94 -8.94 -23.50 -30.26
CA ILE A 94 -7.93 -23.66 -29.19
C ILE A 94 -7.43 -22.29 -28.72
N VAL A 95 -6.94 -21.44 -29.65
CA VAL A 95 -6.47 -20.08 -29.32
C VAL A 95 -7.56 -19.28 -28.61
N LYS A 96 -8.78 -19.25 -29.15
CA LYS A 96 -9.89 -18.51 -28.51
C LYS A 96 -10.19 -19.03 -27.10
N LYS A 97 -10.13 -20.35 -26.88
CA LYS A 97 -10.39 -20.99 -25.60
C LYS A 97 -9.28 -20.70 -24.58
N ALA A 98 -8.01 -20.80 -24.98
CA ALA A 98 -6.86 -20.48 -24.15
C ALA A 98 -6.93 -19.02 -23.67
N PHE A 99 -7.05 -18.06 -24.59
CA PHE A 99 -7.15 -16.63 -24.25
C PHE A 99 -8.38 -16.29 -23.41
N ARG A 100 -9.51 -17.00 -23.57
CA ARG A 100 -10.69 -16.85 -22.69
C ARG A 100 -10.42 -17.36 -21.28
N THR A 101 -9.71 -18.48 -21.16
CA THR A 101 -9.34 -19.10 -19.89
C THR A 101 -8.35 -18.23 -19.13
N TRP A 102 -7.27 -17.79 -19.80
CA TRP A 102 -6.31 -16.84 -19.24
C TRP A 102 -6.97 -15.52 -18.86
N ASN A 103 -7.90 -14.99 -19.67
CA ASN A 103 -8.61 -13.77 -19.27
C ASN A 103 -9.47 -13.94 -18.03
N LYS A 104 -10.12 -15.10 -17.89
CA LYS A 104 -10.92 -15.42 -16.71
C LYS A 104 -10.02 -15.56 -15.47
N SER A 105 -8.93 -16.31 -15.58
CA SER A 105 -7.93 -16.49 -14.51
C SER A 105 -7.30 -15.15 -14.09
N TYR A 106 -6.88 -14.33 -15.05
CA TYR A 106 -6.34 -13.00 -14.78
C TYR A 106 -7.36 -12.13 -14.04
N SER A 107 -8.60 -12.09 -14.53
CA SER A 107 -9.65 -11.30 -13.89
C SER A 107 -9.93 -11.75 -12.46
N MET A 108 -9.90 -13.05 -12.19
CA MET A 108 -10.05 -13.62 -10.84
C MET A 108 -8.90 -13.21 -9.92
N ALA A 109 -7.65 -13.38 -10.33
CA ALA A 109 -6.47 -12.99 -9.55
C ALA A 109 -6.46 -11.48 -9.27
N LYS A 110 -6.82 -10.69 -10.29
CA LYS A 110 -6.97 -9.25 -10.23
C LYS A 110 -8.04 -8.84 -9.22
N THR A 111 -9.26 -9.39 -9.31
CA THR A 111 -10.34 -9.07 -8.38
C THR A 111 -10.05 -9.53 -6.96
N ALA A 112 -9.41 -10.69 -6.78
CA ALA A 112 -9.01 -11.16 -5.46
C ALA A 112 -8.04 -10.17 -4.82
N THR A 113 -6.99 -9.78 -5.54
CA THR A 113 -5.97 -8.88 -4.99
C THR A 113 -6.50 -7.46 -4.74
N PHE A 114 -7.31 -6.91 -5.66
CA PHE A 114 -7.90 -5.59 -5.46
C PHE A 114 -8.98 -5.59 -4.36
N SER A 115 -9.84 -6.61 -4.27
CA SER A 115 -10.86 -6.67 -3.21
C SER A 115 -10.26 -6.89 -1.82
N GLU A 116 -9.19 -7.69 -1.70
CA GLU A 116 -8.43 -7.79 -0.45
C GLU A 116 -7.81 -6.44 -0.07
N SER A 117 -7.25 -5.74 -1.05
CA SER A 117 -6.64 -4.43 -0.84
C SER A 117 -7.66 -3.35 -0.50
N ASP A 118 -8.84 -3.35 -1.13
CA ASP A 118 -9.92 -2.41 -0.84
C ASP A 118 -10.46 -2.61 0.56
N LYS A 119 -10.67 -3.86 0.99
CA LYS A 119 -11.04 -4.19 2.38
C LYS A 119 -9.97 -3.72 3.36
N MET A 120 -8.70 -3.91 3.03
CA MET A 120 -7.59 -3.40 3.83
C MET A 120 -7.63 -1.86 3.92
N VAL A 121 -7.88 -1.16 2.82
CA VAL A 121 -8.00 0.31 2.77
C VAL A 121 -9.25 0.81 3.51
N GLU A 122 -10.38 0.13 3.44
CA GLU A 122 -11.62 0.48 4.14
C GLU A 122 -11.45 0.38 5.67
N VAL A 123 -10.82 -0.68 6.16
CA VAL A 123 -10.44 -0.84 7.59
C VAL A 123 -9.51 0.30 8.06
N ILE A 124 -8.74 0.89 7.14
CA ILE A 124 -7.91 2.07 7.41
C ILE A 124 -8.75 3.36 7.39
N GLY A 125 -9.73 3.47 6.49
CA GLY A 125 -10.65 4.60 6.40
C GLY A 125 -11.51 4.81 7.65
N GLU A 126 -11.86 3.72 8.34
CA GLU A 126 -12.54 3.76 9.64
C GLU A 126 -11.68 4.31 10.78
N VAL A 127 -10.39 4.52 10.56
CA VAL A 127 -9.52 5.20 11.52
C VAL A 127 -9.90 6.69 11.52
N SER A 128 -10.97 7.00 12.24
CA SER A 128 -11.42 8.37 12.41
C SER A 128 -10.27 9.22 12.95
N ALA A 129 -9.93 10.26 12.20
CA ALA A 129 -9.03 11.31 12.63
C ALA A 129 -9.67 11.99 13.84
N LEU A 130 -9.24 11.63 15.04
CA LEU A 130 -9.57 12.41 16.22
C LEU A 130 -8.93 13.77 16.03
N LYS A 131 -9.77 14.78 15.89
CA LYS A 131 -9.31 16.16 15.78
C LYS A 131 -9.53 16.81 17.14
N PHE A 132 -8.55 17.57 17.59
CA PHE A 132 -8.86 18.63 18.55
C PHE A 132 -9.72 19.65 17.83
N SER A 133 -10.96 19.82 18.29
CA SER A 133 -11.82 20.85 17.73
C SER A 133 -11.19 22.21 17.96
N TRP A 134 -11.30 23.10 16.98
CA TRP A 134 -10.78 24.45 17.12
C TRP A 134 -11.40 25.18 18.33
N LYS A 135 -12.66 24.88 18.65
CA LYS A 135 -13.36 25.32 19.86
C LYS A 135 -12.60 24.95 21.14
N LEU A 136 -12.14 23.69 21.28
CA LEU A 136 -11.37 23.26 22.46
C LEU A 136 -10.02 23.97 22.56
N LYS A 137 -9.36 24.25 21.43
CA LYS A 137 -8.11 25.02 21.42
C LYS A 137 -8.33 26.46 21.90
N LEU A 138 -9.43 27.09 21.47
CA LEU A 138 -9.80 28.43 21.89
C LEU A 138 -10.10 28.47 23.39
N ILE A 139 -10.86 27.49 23.90
CA ILE A 139 -11.13 27.36 25.34
C ILE A 139 -9.82 27.21 26.13
N LEU A 140 -8.92 26.32 25.72
CA LEU A 140 -7.62 26.15 26.37
C LEU A 140 -6.79 27.44 26.38
N CYS A 141 -6.79 28.19 25.28
CA CYS A 141 -6.08 29.47 25.19
C CYS A 141 -6.68 30.51 26.15
N LEU A 142 -8.01 30.59 26.23
CA LEU A 142 -8.69 31.48 27.18
C LEU A 142 -8.41 31.09 28.63
N LEU A 143 -8.47 29.79 28.96
CA LEU A 143 -8.11 29.27 30.29
C LEU A 143 -6.65 29.53 30.62
N PHE A 144 -5.74 29.42 29.65
CA PHE A 144 -4.33 29.74 29.82
C PHE A 144 -4.13 31.20 30.23
N VAL A 145 -4.67 32.13 29.44
CA VAL A 145 -4.55 33.58 29.72
C VAL A 145 -5.17 33.92 31.07
N LEU A 146 -6.36 33.38 31.36
CA LEU A 146 -7.05 33.62 32.63
C LEU A 146 -6.24 33.09 33.82
N THR A 147 -5.76 31.85 33.74
CA THR A 147 -5.02 31.22 34.83
C THR A 147 -3.66 31.87 35.05
N LEU A 148 -2.97 32.23 33.96
CA LEU A 148 -1.70 32.95 34.02
C LEU A 148 -1.88 34.33 34.66
N PHE A 149 -2.96 35.03 34.30
CA PHE A 149 -3.34 36.28 34.96
C PHE A 149 -3.62 36.05 36.45
N LEU A 150 -4.46 35.07 36.82
CA LEU A 150 -4.79 34.86 38.25
C LEU A 150 -3.62 34.33 39.11
N SER A 151 -2.64 33.65 38.50
CA SER A 151 -1.54 33.01 39.26
C SER A 151 -0.32 33.92 39.41
N GLU A 152 0.00 34.75 38.41
CA GLU A 152 1.25 35.52 38.37
C GLU A 152 1.06 36.99 38.77
N ILE A 153 0.61 37.20 40.02
CA ILE A 153 0.27 38.53 40.55
C ILE A 153 1.45 39.51 40.64
N ASN A 154 2.69 39.00 40.61
CA ASN A 154 3.91 39.82 40.65
C ASN A 154 4.42 40.24 39.27
N SER A 155 3.72 39.87 38.20
CA SER A 155 4.12 40.22 36.84
C SER A 155 4.00 41.73 36.56
N TYR A 156 4.78 42.22 35.60
CA TYR A 156 4.75 43.63 35.18
C TYR A 156 3.37 44.11 34.74
N LEU A 157 2.61 43.24 34.06
CA LEU A 157 1.24 43.53 33.63
C LEU A 157 0.32 43.75 34.84
N TRP A 158 0.49 42.95 35.90
CA TRP A 158 -0.26 43.12 37.14
C TRP A 158 0.11 44.39 37.88
N GLN A 159 1.39 44.70 37.99
CA GLN A 159 1.84 45.94 38.64
C GLN A 159 1.21 47.17 37.95
N SER A 160 1.13 47.16 36.62
CA SER A 160 0.47 48.23 35.86
C SER A 160 -1.04 48.28 36.11
N PHE A 161 -1.71 47.12 36.17
CA PHE A 161 -3.14 47.04 36.43
C PHE A 161 -3.52 47.44 37.87
N ALA A 162 -2.66 47.09 38.84
CA ALA A 162 -2.82 47.40 40.26
C ALA A 162 -2.75 48.89 40.58
N LEU A 163 -2.26 49.74 39.67
CA LEU A 163 -2.32 51.20 39.81
C LEU A 163 -3.76 51.73 39.81
N THR A 164 -4.71 50.98 39.23
CA THR A 164 -6.12 51.35 39.25
C THR A 164 -6.78 50.92 40.57
N ARG A 165 -7.81 51.65 41.04
CA ARG A 165 -8.53 51.27 42.27
C ARG A 165 -9.09 49.85 42.23
N PHE A 166 -9.65 49.46 41.08
CA PHE A 166 -10.18 48.12 40.85
C PHE A 166 -9.07 47.06 40.82
N GLY A 167 -7.97 47.33 40.13
CA GLY A 167 -6.83 46.41 40.08
C GLY A 167 -6.15 46.24 41.44
N ASN A 168 -6.02 47.30 42.24
CA ASN A 168 -5.44 47.22 43.58
C ASN A 168 -6.30 46.35 44.51
N TYR A 169 -7.63 46.51 44.45
CA TYR A 169 -8.56 45.64 45.18
C TYR A 169 -8.35 44.18 44.80
N PHE A 170 -8.36 43.87 43.50
CA PHE A 170 -8.15 42.53 42.98
C PHE A 170 -6.77 41.95 43.39
N HIS A 171 -5.73 42.77 43.34
CA HIS A 171 -4.38 42.38 43.72
C HIS A 171 -4.30 42.00 45.19
N ASN A 172 -4.89 42.80 46.09
CA ASN A 172 -4.92 42.50 47.52
C ASN A 172 -5.72 41.22 47.83
N VAL A 173 -6.85 41.01 47.15
CA VAL A 173 -7.64 39.76 47.31
C VAL A 173 -6.83 38.55 46.88
N LEU A 174 -6.18 38.59 45.72
CA LEU A 174 -5.35 37.48 45.25
C LEU A 174 -4.11 37.27 46.13
N PHE A 175 -3.47 38.34 46.58
CA PHE A 175 -2.33 38.27 47.49
C PHE A 175 -2.72 37.59 48.81
N ASN A 176 -3.83 38.02 49.42
CA ASN A 176 -4.36 37.42 50.65
C ASN A 176 -4.70 35.95 50.43
N MET A 177 -5.42 35.61 49.34
CA MET A 177 -5.76 34.24 48.97
C MET A 177 -4.51 33.34 48.88
N TYR A 178 -3.45 33.78 48.21
CA TYR A 178 -2.22 32.99 48.08
C TYR A 178 -1.40 32.95 49.37
N SER A 179 -1.47 33.99 50.21
CA SER A 179 -0.78 34.02 51.50
C SER A 179 -1.41 33.06 52.52
N GLU A 180 -2.74 32.97 52.54
CA GLU A 180 -3.49 32.06 53.40
C GLU A 180 -3.42 30.61 52.93
N ASN A 181 -3.35 30.42 51.60
CA ASN A 181 -3.37 29.09 50.98
C ASN A 181 -2.17 28.91 50.03
N ILE A 182 -0.99 28.67 50.60
CA ILE A 182 0.27 28.47 49.84
C ILE A 182 0.12 27.37 48.77
N TRP A 183 -0.64 26.30 49.06
CA TRP A 183 -0.87 25.20 48.12
C TRP A 183 -1.59 25.65 46.83
N LEU A 184 -2.45 26.69 46.87
CA LEU A 184 -3.11 27.23 45.69
C LEU A 184 -2.12 27.83 44.70
N LYS A 185 -1.01 28.42 45.19
CA LYS A 185 0.06 28.95 44.34
C LYS A 185 0.73 27.82 43.54
N THR A 186 0.97 26.68 44.20
CA THR A 186 1.51 25.47 43.54
C THR A 186 0.53 24.92 42.51
N VAL A 187 -0.77 24.85 42.84
CA VAL A 187 -1.82 24.43 41.90
C VAL A 187 -1.92 25.37 40.70
N GLY A 188 -1.84 26.68 40.93
CA GLY A 188 -1.79 27.72 39.88
C GLY A 188 -0.67 27.46 38.88
N ASN A 189 0.56 27.40 39.37
CA ASN A 189 1.73 27.18 38.53
C ASN A 189 1.67 25.84 37.77
N LEU A 190 1.28 24.75 38.47
CA LEU A 190 1.14 23.45 37.85
C LEU A 190 0.07 23.45 36.74
N THR A 191 -1.06 24.13 36.98
CA THR A 191 -2.14 24.26 36.01
C THR A 191 -1.68 25.01 34.77
N VAL A 192 -0.91 26.10 34.91
CA VAL A 192 -0.33 26.84 33.78
C VAL A 192 0.54 25.92 32.92
N TYR A 193 1.43 25.14 33.52
CA TYR A 193 2.28 24.19 32.79
C TYR A 193 1.46 23.09 32.09
N ILE A 194 0.44 22.53 32.77
CA ILE A 194 -0.44 21.52 32.18
C ILE A 194 -1.19 22.07 30.97
N ILE A 195 -1.75 23.28 31.07
CA ILE A 195 -2.47 23.92 29.94
C ILE A 195 -1.51 24.15 28.78
N LEU A 196 -0.31 24.68 29.05
CA LEU A 196 0.71 24.92 28.03
C LEU A 196 1.11 23.61 27.31
N PHE A 197 1.39 22.56 28.07
CA PHE A 197 1.68 21.24 27.53
C PHE A 197 0.51 20.69 26.70
N THR A 198 -0.72 20.90 27.16
CA THR A 198 -1.95 20.49 26.45
C THR A 198 -2.09 21.23 25.10
N ILE A 199 -1.74 22.51 25.04
CA ILE A 199 -1.73 23.30 23.79
C ILE A 199 -0.69 22.76 22.81
N PHE A 200 0.53 22.48 23.27
CA PHE A 200 1.57 21.88 22.43
C PHE A 200 1.15 20.48 21.93
N TYR A 201 0.69 19.62 22.84
CA TYR A 201 0.19 18.29 22.53
C TYR A 201 -0.94 18.34 21.48
N SER A 202 -1.91 19.23 21.66
CA SER A 202 -3.02 19.45 20.74
C SER A 202 -2.54 19.86 19.34
N SER A 203 -1.50 20.68 19.27
CA SER A 203 -0.91 21.14 18.00
C SER A 203 -0.16 20.03 17.28
N PHE A 204 0.72 19.33 17.98
CA PHE A 204 1.48 18.19 17.43
C PHE A 204 0.56 17.06 16.97
N TYR A 205 -0.43 16.72 17.79
CA TYR A 205 -1.43 15.71 17.45
C TYR A 205 -2.26 16.09 16.22
N SER A 206 -2.64 17.37 16.09
CA SER A 206 -3.35 17.87 14.90
C SER A 206 -2.49 17.75 13.63
N MET A 207 -1.19 18.02 13.74
CA MET A 207 -0.24 17.87 12.63
C MET A 207 -0.14 16.42 12.17
N ILE A 208 0.12 15.48 13.11
CA ILE A 208 0.19 14.04 12.80
C ILE A 208 -1.11 13.56 12.15
N SER A 209 -2.27 13.94 12.71
CA SER A 209 -3.56 13.53 12.17
C SER A 209 -3.82 14.06 10.76
N ARG A 210 -3.40 15.30 10.47
CA ARG A 210 -3.49 15.91 9.14
C ARG A 210 -2.57 15.19 8.14
N ASP A 211 -1.34 14.90 8.53
CA ASP A 211 -0.36 14.23 7.68
C ASP A 211 -0.77 12.79 7.39
N PHE A 212 -1.29 12.07 8.40
CA PHE A 212 -1.89 10.76 8.20
C PHE A 212 -3.04 10.80 7.19
N SER A 213 -3.99 11.75 7.37
CA SER A 213 -5.13 11.91 6.46
C SER A 213 -4.69 12.24 5.02
N ARG A 214 -3.67 13.09 4.87
CA ARG A 214 -3.12 13.45 3.56
C ARG A 214 -2.44 12.27 2.89
N ASN A 215 -1.59 11.56 3.62
CA ASN A 215 -0.89 10.37 3.14
C ASN A 215 -1.86 9.26 2.74
N TYR A 216 -2.92 9.07 3.54
CA TYR A 216 -3.98 8.13 3.21
C TYR A 216 -4.69 8.48 1.90
N ARG A 217 -5.08 9.74 1.69
CA ARG A 217 -5.71 10.18 0.43
C ARG A 217 -4.77 10.03 -0.78
N LEU A 218 -3.50 10.35 -0.61
CA LEU A 218 -2.49 10.18 -1.66
C LEU A 218 -2.32 8.70 -2.02
N ALA A 219 -2.25 7.84 -1.01
CA ALA A 219 -2.18 6.41 -1.18
C ALA A 219 -3.41 5.86 -1.91
N GLN A 220 -4.61 6.23 -1.48
CA GLN A 220 -5.86 5.81 -2.15
C GLN A 220 -5.88 6.24 -3.62
N LYS A 221 -5.54 7.49 -3.92
CA LYS A 221 -5.45 7.99 -5.30
C LYS A 221 -4.40 7.23 -6.12
N TYR A 222 -3.27 6.88 -5.50
CA TYR A 222 -2.23 6.09 -6.14
C TYR A 222 -2.70 4.65 -6.44
N LEU A 223 -3.42 4.01 -5.51
CA LEU A 223 -4.00 2.68 -5.70
C LEU A 223 -5.02 2.69 -6.85
N ASP A 224 -5.96 3.63 -6.86
CA ASP A 224 -6.96 3.79 -7.92
C ASP A 224 -6.31 3.99 -9.31
N SER A 225 -5.27 4.84 -9.35
CA SER A 225 -4.53 5.11 -10.57
C SER A 225 -3.76 3.87 -11.06
N SER A 226 -3.18 3.12 -10.12
CA SER A 226 -2.43 1.89 -10.40
C SER A 226 -3.35 0.79 -10.92
N GLU A 227 -4.50 0.56 -10.30
CA GLU A 227 -5.49 -0.41 -10.80
C GLU A 227 -5.93 -0.09 -12.24
N ARG A 228 -6.22 1.18 -12.52
CA ARG A 228 -6.61 1.63 -13.87
C ARG A 228 -5.49 1.42 -14.87
N SER A 229 -4.25 1.72 -14.48
CA SER A 229 -3.06 1.53 -15.32
C SER A 229 -2.84 0.05 -15.65
N ILE A 230 -2.83 -0.81 -14.62
CA ILE A 230 -2.70 -2.28 -14.74
C ILE A 230 -3.80 -2.82 -15.66
N SER A 231 -5.06 -2.46 -15.42
CA SER A 231 -6.20 -2.92 -16.21
C SER A 231 -6.11 -2.49 -17.68
N ARG A 232 -5.65 -1.26 -17.97
CA ARG A 232 -5.46 -0.76 -19.33
C ARG A 232 -4.30 -1.46 -20.03
N SER A 233 -3.16 -1.60 -19.35
CA SER A 233 -1.97 -2.28 -19.86
C SER A 233 -2.29 -3.72 -20.21
N TYR A 234 -2.90 -4.48 -19.29
CA TYR A 234 -3.35 -5.83 -19.50
C TYR A 234 -4.30 -5.94 -20.71
N LYS A 235 -5.34 -5.11 -20.78
CA LYS A 235 -6.31 -5.14 -21.89
C LYS A 235 -5.65 -4.89 -23.24
N LYS A 236 -4.63 -4.03 -23.30
CA LYS A 236 -3.85 -3.76 -24.51
C LYS A 236 -3.00 -4.98 -24.89
N ARG A 237 -2.21 -5.53 -23.95
CA ARG A 237 -1.34 -6.70 -24.15
C ARG A 237 -2.16 -7.94 -24.56
N TRP A 238 -3.24 -8.25 -23.84
CA TRP A 238 -4.14 -9.36 -24.15
C TRP A 238 -4.76 -9.25 -25.56
N LYS A 239 -5.23 -8.05 -25.95
CA LYS A 239 -5.80 -7.82 -27.29
C LYS A 239 -4.74 -8.01 -28.38
N ASN A 240 -3.53 -7.51 -28.15
CA ASN A 240 -2.42 -7.60 -29.10
C ASN A 240 -1.98 -9.05 -29.29
N ALA A 241 -1.70 -9.78 -28.20
CA ALA A 241 -1.33 -11.19 -28.25
C ALA A 241 -2.44 -12.04 -28.90
N ARG A 242 -3.71 -11.83 -28.54
CA ARG A 242 -4.82 -12.56 -29.17
C ARG A 242 -4.91 -12.28 -30.67
N ARG A 243 -4.72 -11.02 -31.08
CA ARG A 243 -4.73 -10.62 -32.50
C ARG A 243 -3.56 -11.22 -33.25
N TYR A 244 -2.37 -11.25 -32.65
CA TYR A 244 -1.15 -11.84 -33.20
C TYR A 244 -1.41 -13.28 -33.64
N TYR A 245 -1.81 -14.15 -32.71
CA TYR A 245 -2.06 -15.57 -32.99
C TYR A 245 -3.22 -15.80 -33.97
N LEU A 246 -4.32 -15.06 -33.84
CA LEU A 246 -5.45 -15.22 -34.77
C LEU A 246 -5.16 -14.71 -36.18
N LYS A 247 -4.28 -13.71 -36.33
CA LYS A 247 -3.83 -13.22 -37.64
C LYS A 247 -2.84 -14.20 -38.27
N ALA A 248 -1.90 -14.73 -37.47
CA ALA A 248 -0.92 -15.71 -37.91
C ALA A 248 -1.60 -16.98 -38.46
N LEU A 249 -2.61 -17.52 -37.75
CA LEU A 249 -3.39 -18.68 -38.22
C LEU A 249 -4.19 -18.45 -39.51
N ARG A 250 -4.39 -17.21 -39.96
CA ARG A 250 -5.05 -16.89 -41.24
C ARG A 250 -4.07 -16.75 -42.41
N SER A 251 -2.79 -16.55 -42.13
CA SER A 251 -1.78 -16.33 -43.16
C SER A 251 -1.36 -17.67 -43.74
N TYR A 252 -1.81 -17.97 -44.97
CA TYR A 252 -1.34 -19.16 -45.70
C TYR A 252 0.13 -19.04 -46.15
N LYS A 253 0.70 -17.83 -46.15
CA LYS A 253 2.03 -17.54 -46.72
C LYS A 253 3.20 -17.90 -45.80
N THR A 254 2.95 -18.04 -44.49
CA THR A 254 3.98 -18.33 -43.50
C THR A 254 3.43 -19.33 -42.47
N PRO A 255 3.53 -20.65 -42.74
CA PRO A 255 3.07 -21.68 -41.80
C PRO A 255 3.85 -21.65 -40.47
N TYR A 256 5.04 -21.04 -40.47
CA TYR A 256 5.86 -20.76 -39.32
C TYR A 256 5.89 -19.26 -39.06
N PHE A 257 5.34 -18.84 -37.93
CA PHE A 257 5.45 -17.49 -37.40
C PHE A 257 6.25 -17.55 -36.09
N PRO A 258 7.02 -16.49 -35.75
CA PRO A 258 7.87 -16.53 -34.57
C PRO A 258 7.03 -16.62 -33.29
N PRO A 259 7.54 -17.24 -32.22
CA PRO A 259 6.86 -17.21 -30.94
C PRO A 259 6.79 -15.79 -30.39
N LEU A 260 5.67 -15.45 -29.73
CA LEU A 260 5.52 -14.15 -29.09
C LEU A 260 6.34 -14.13 -27.79
N ASN A 261 7.27 -13.19 -27.67
CA ASN A 261 8.11 -13.06 -26.48
C ASN A 261 7.27 -12.76 -25.23
N ILE A 262 7.67 -13.35 -24.10
CA ILE A 262 6.97 -13.17 -22.81
C ILE A 262 6.96 -11.70 -22.39
N GLU A 263 8.01 -10.95 -22.72
CA GLU A 263 8.18 -9.53 -22.37
C GLU A 263 7.07 -8.63 -22.93
N GLU A 264 6.54 -8.99 -24.11
CA GLU A 264 5.47 -8.25 -24.77
C GLU A 264 4.10 -8.43 -24.10
N ILE A 265 3.97 -9.48 -23.26
CA ILE A 265 2.68 -9.90 -22.69
C ILE A 265 2.65 -9.95 -21.16
N GLN A 266 3.81 -10.02 -20.49
CA GLN A 266 3.93 -10.11 -19.04
C GLN A 266 3.30 -8.90 -18.34
N GLU A 267 3.16 -8.94 -17.01
CA GLU A 267 2.81 -7.72 -16.27
C GLU A 267 3.96 -6.71 -16.39
N GLY A 268 3.66 -5.44 -16.63
CA GLY A 268 4.68 -4.39 -16.68
C GLY A 268 5.28 -4.11 -15.29
N GLU A 269 6.14 -3.10 -15.18
CA GLU A 269 6.80 -2.69 -13.92
C GLU A 269 5.82 -2.52 -12.74
N LEU A 270 4.63 -1.98 -13.01
CA LEU A 270 3.50 -2.01 -12.07
C LEU A 270 2.72 -3.32 -12.27
N ASN A 271 3.00 -4.30 -11.41
CA ASN A 271 2.33 -5.59 -11.36
C ASN A 271 1.45 -5.72 -10.11
N ILE A 272 0.63 -6.78 -10.09
CA ILE A 272 -0.30 -7.07 -8.98
C ILE A 272 0.46 -7.24 -7.64
N ASP A 273 1.69 -7.74 -7.67
CA ASP A 273 2.47 -7.96 -6.46
C ASP A 273 3.03 -6.66 -5.84
N VAL A 274 3.54 -5.74 -6.67
CA VAL A 274 4.03 -4.42 -6.24
C VAL A 274 2.87 -3.65 -5.62
N PHE A 275 1.68 -3.74 -6.23
CA PHE A 275 0.46 -3.19 -5.65
C PHE A 275 0.18 -3.78 -4.26
N LYS A 276 0.26 -5.10 -4.10
CA LYS A 276 0.09 -5.78 -2.80
C LYS A 276 1.10 -5.33 -1.74
N GLN A 277 2.37 -5.15 -2.11
CA GLN A 277 3.41 -4.65 -1.19
C GLN A 277 3.11 -3.23 -0.72
N ILE A 278 2.70 -2.34 -1.63
CA ILE A 278 2.32 -0.97 -1.28
C ILE A 278 1.11 -0.97 -0.34
N CYS A 279 0.10 -1.80 -0.60
CA CYS A 279 -1.03 -2.00 0.31
C CYS A 279 -0.58 -2.45 1.70
N GLN A 280 0.33 -3.42 1.80
CA GLN A 280 0.84 -3.90 3.09
C GLN A 280 1.54 -2.79 3.89
N VAL A 281 2.41 -2.01 3.25
CA VAL A 281 3.08 -0.88 3.93
C VAL A 281 2.08 0.15 4.46
N LEU A 282 0.99 0.40 3.71
CA LEU A 282 -0.08 1.29 4.15
C LEU A 282 -0.85 0.72 5.34
N VAL A 283 -1.17 -0.59 5.30
CA VAL A 283 -1.81 -1.31 6.40
C VAL A 283 -0.95 -1.25 7.66
N ASP A 284 0.36 -1.49 7.56
CA ASP A 284 1.27 -1.45 8.71
C ASP A 284 1.33 -0.07 9.35
N ARG A 285 1.40 0.99 8.53
CA ARG A 285 1.38 2.38 9.02
C ARG A 285 0.05 2.71 9.70
N ALA A 286 -1.06 2.29 9.10
CA ALA A 286 -2.39 2.49 9.67
C ALA A 286 -2.60 1.70 10.97
N TYR A 287 -2.11 0.47 11.04
CA TYR A 287 -2.15 -0.36 12.24
C TYR A 287 -1.39 0.29 13.39
N LYS A 288 -0.17 0.80 13.13
CA LYS A 288 0.61 1.57 14.13
C LYS A 288 -0.17 2.77 14.64
N TYR A 289 -0.80 3.53 13.75
CA TYR A 289 -1.63 4.67 14.14
C TYR A 289 -2.86 4.22 14.95
N LYS A 290 -3.60 3.20 14.50
CA LYS A 290 -4.77 2.62 15.21
C LYS A 290 -4.40 2.14 16.62
N LYS A 291 -3.24 1.50 16.80
CA LYS A 291 -2.73 1.04 18.10
C LYS A 291 -2.40 2.20 19.04
N SER A 292 -1.87 3.31 18.52
CA SER A 292 -1.56 4.52 19.31
C SER A 292 -2.80 5.35 19.68
N LYS A 293 -3.88 5.26 18.88
CA LYS A 293 -5.12 6.03 19.04
C LYS A 293 -5.72 6.01 20.46
N PRO A 294 -5.92 4.86 21.13
CA PRO A 294 -6.49 4.84 22.49
C PRO A 294 -5.60 5.56 23.50
N VAL A 295 -4.29 5.35 23.44
CA VAL A 295 -3.32 6.01 24.33
C VAL A 295 -3.39 7.53 24.17
N LEU A 296 -3.40 7.99 22.92
CA LEU A 296 -3.48 9.42 22.60
C LEU A 296 -4.82 10.04 23.03
N ASN A 297 -5.90 9.27 23.02
CA ASN A 297 -7.22 9.68 23.52
C ASN A 297 -7.28 9.78 25.04
N VAL A 298 -6.78 8.77 25.75
CA VAL A 298 -6.72 8.79 27.22
C VAL A 298 -5.89 9.98 27.67
N LEU A 299 -4.70 10.16 27.09
CA LEU A 299 -3.83 11.29 27.40
C LEU A 299 -4.53 12.64 27.13
N LYS A 300 -5.22 12.77 26.00
CA LYS A 300 -6.04 13.96 25.70
C LYS A 300 -7.08 14.22 26.79
N THR A 301 -7.85 13.21 27.18
CA THR A 301 -8.92 13.36 28.18
C THR A 301 -8.37 13.76 29.54
N VAL A 302 -7.29 13.12 29.98
CA VAL A 302 -6.60 13.43 31.24
C VAL A 302 -6.08 14.87 31.24
N LEU A 303 -5.37 15.28 30.20
CA LEU A 303 -4.83 16.63 30.07
C LEU A 303 -5.93 17.70 30.05
N MET A 304 -7.02 17.46 29.33
CA MET A 304 -8.18 18.35 29.30
C MET A 304 -8.85 18.46 30.66
N PHE A 305 -9.05 17.33 31.34
CA PHE A 305 -9.66 17.30 32.67
C PHE A 305 -8.80 18.08 33.68
N LEU A 306 -7.50 17.80 33.75
CA LEU A 306 -6.58 18.50 34.64
C LEU A 306 -6.53 20.01 34.35
N SER A 307 -6.53 20.40 33.08
CA SER A 307 -6.56 21.81 32.67
C SER A 307 -7.83 22.52 33.15
N ILE A 308 -9.00 21.92 32.91
CA ILE A 308 -10.29 22.53 33.29
C ILE A 308 -10.47 22.54 34.81
N SER A 309 -10.17 21.43 35.48
CA SER A 309 -10.30 21.32 36.93
C SER A 309 -9.35 22.30 37.64
N GLY A 310 -8.08 22.38 37.23
CA GLY A 310 -7.12 23.31 37.81
C GLY A 310 -7.55 24.78 37.66
N SER A 311 -7.92 25.20 36.44
CA SER A 311 -8.42 26.57 36.21
C SER A 311 -9.72 26.84 36.98
N GLY A 312 -10.62 25.86 37.04
CA GLY A 312 -11.87 25.97 37.77
C GLY A 312 -11.66 26.15 39.26
N THR A 313 -10.74 25.40 39.87
CA THR A 313 -10.39 25.54 41.29
C THR A 313 -9.89 26.96 41.58
N ILE A 314 -8.94 27.47 40.80
CA ILE A 314 -8.38 28.82 41.00
C ILE A 314 -9.46 29.89 40.87
N LEU A 315 -10.34 29.75 39.87
CA LEU A 315 -11.44 30.68 39.64
C LEU A 315 -12.44 30.68 40.81
N VAL A 316 -12.87 29.51 41.27
CA VAL A 316 -13.81 29.38 42.40
C VAL A 316 -13.23 30.00 43.67
N PHE A 317 -11.96 29.72 43.99
CA PHE A 317 -11.30 30.33 45.15
C PHE A 317 -11.14 31.83 45.00
N THR A 318 -10.83 32.32 43.80
CA THR A 318 -10.76 33.77 43.53
C THR A 318 -12.11 34.43 43.79
N VAL A 319 -13.20 33.91 43.23
CA VAL A 319 -14.56 34.46 43.41
C VAL A 319 -14.99 34.39 44.88
N PHE A 320 -14.70 33.28 45.56
CA PHE A 320 -15.02 33.11 46.98
C PHE A 320 -14.30 34.16 47.86
N ASN A 321 -12.99 34.36 47.66
CA ASN A 321 -12.23 35.37 48.39
C ASN A 321 -12.66 36.80 48.04
N MET A 322 -13.07 37.05 46.80
CA MET A 322 -13.65 38.35 46.42
C MET A 322 -14.96 38.64 47.15
N ILE A 323 -15.82 37.64 47.34
CA ILE A 323 -17.07 37.78 48.10
C ILE A 323 -16.76 38.03 49.58
N LEU A 324 -15.87 37.22 50.17
CA LEU A 324 -15.45 37.40 51.57
C LEU A 324 -14.77 38.75 51.83
N SER A 325 -14.12 39.34 50.83
CA SER A 325 -13.49 40.66 50.95
C SER A 325 -14.50 41.82 50.94
N ILE A 326 -15.76 41.58 50.54
CA ILE A 326 -16.81 42.61 50.50
C ILE A 326 -17.61 42.64 51.81
N PHE A 327 -17.80 41.48 52.43
CA PHE A 327 -18.55 41.29 53.68
C PHE A 327 -17.63 41.30 54.89
#